data_AF-A0A536Y1X2-F1
#
_entry.id   AF-A0A536Y1X2-F1
#
_cell.length_a   1.000
_cell.length_b   1.000
_cell.length_c   1.000
_cell.angle_alpha   90.00
_cell.angle_beta   90.00
_cell.angle_gamma   90.00
#
_symmetry.space_group_name_H-M   'P 1'
#
loop_
_entity.id
_entity.type
_entity.pdbx_description
1 polymer ?
#
loop_
_entity_poly.entity_id
_entity_poly.type
_entity_poly.pdbx_seq_one_letter_code
_entity_poly.pdbx_strand_id
1 'polypeptide(L)'
;MDTRAAAAFLALSLCGCAIFSETHGIQEVDNWVRSHERLAESGKMKWSDFYAQYLEKVSAAPVISQSPVVERLGIMITASLFYEQGRLDRAGFDSVQRIVRTYQTIDDPAANMLARDALVRALGSEPNR
;
A
#
# COMPACT_ATOMS: atom_id res chain seq x y z
N MET A 1 -22.17 -43.64 -3.94
CA MET A 1 -21.58 -42.29 -3.92
C MET A 1 -20.08 -42.45 -3.91
N ASP A 2 -19.43 -42.20 -5.04
CA ASP A 2 -18.00 -42.40 -5.22
C ASP A 2 -17.18 -41.47 -4.32
N THR A 3 -16.25 -42.06 -3.57
CA THR A 3 -15.29 -41.34 -2.70
C THR A 3 -14.50 -40.28 -3.46
N ARG A 4 -14.31 -40.45 -4.78
CA ARG A 4 -13.69 -39.45 -5.67
C ARG A 4 -14.55 -38.20 -5.88
N ALA A 5 -15.88 -38.33 -5.94
CA ALA A 5 -16.78 -37.19 -6.08
C ALA A 5 -16.85 -36.37 -4.78
N ALA A 6 -16.83 -37.05 -3.63
CA ALA A 6 -16.79 -36.39 -2.32
C ALA A 6 -15.49 -35.60 -2.10
N ALA A 7 -14.33 -36.17 -2.50
CA ALA A 7 -13.04 -35.49 -2.42
C ALA A 7 -12.97 -34.26 -3.35
N ALA A 8 -13.52 -34.35 -4.56
CA ALA A 8 -13.59 -33.23 -5.50
C ALA A 8 -14.50 -32.09 -4.97
N PHE A 9 -15.65 -32.43 -4.37
CA PHE A 9 -16.54 -31.45 -3.75
C PHE A 9 -15.90 -30.78 -2.52
N LEU A 10 -15.18 -31.54 -1.69
CA LEU A 10 -14.46 -30.99 -0.54
C LEU A 10 -13.34 -30.04 -0.98
N ALA A 11 -12.59 -30.43 -2.01
CA ALA A 11 -11.51 -29.60 -2.57
C ALA A 11 -12.04 -28.30 -3.20
N LEU A 12 -13.15 -28.36 -3.94
CA LEU A 12 -13.81 -27.17 -4.50
C LEU A 12 -14.39 -26.26 -3.41
N SER A 13 -14.96 -26.85 -2.34
CA SER A 13 -15.48 -26.09 -1.20
C SER A 13 -14.37 -25.39 -0.42
N LEU A 14 -13.23 -26.05 -0.18
CA LEU A 14 -12.10 -25.47 0.54
C LEU A 14 -11.38 -24.39 -0.28
N CYS A 15 -11.23 -24.59 -1.60
CA CYS A 15 -10.72 -23.55 -2.50
C CYS A 15 -11.66 -22.33 -2.56
N GLY A 16 -12.98 -22.54 -2.59
CA GLY A 16 -13.95 -21.46 -2.60
C GLY A 16 -13.90 -20.58 -1.35
N CYS A 17 -13.70 -21.18 -0.17
CA CYS A 17 -13.55 -20.43 1.08
C CYS A 17 -12.26 -19.59 1.12
N ALA A 18 -11.14 -20.14 0.66
CA ALA A 18 -9.86 -19.42 0.64
C ALA A 18 -9.91 -18.18 -0.28
N ILE A 19 -10.43 -18.36 -1.50
CA ILE A 19 -10.56 -17.27 -2.49
C ILE A 19 -11.52 -16.19 -1.99
N PHE A 20 -12.63 -16.57 -1.33
CA PHE A 20 -13.62 -15.63 -0.82
C PHE A 20 -13.08 -14.79 0.37
N SER A 21 -12.38 -15.42 1.31
CA SER A 21 -11.71 -14.70 2.41
C SER A 21 -10.61 -13.76 1.91
N GLU A 22 -9.87 -14.16 0.89
CA GLU A 22 -8.81 -13.36 0.26
C GLU A 22 -9.36 -12.13 -0.46
N THR A 23 -10.44 -12.30 -1.24
CA THR A 23 -11.09 -11.20 -1.97
C THR A 23 -11.75 -10.19 -1.02
N HIS A 24 -12.34 -10.67 0.09
CA HIS A 24 -12.89 -9.79 1.12
C HIS A 24 -11.82 -8.97 1.84
N GLY A 25 -10.65 -9.55 2.13
CA GLY A 25 -9.54 -8.84 2.75
C GLY A 25 -9.04 -7.67 1.89
N ILE A 26 -8.90 -7.89 0.57
CA ILE A 26 -8.48 -6.84 -0.38
C ILE A 26 -9.51 -5.69 -0.42
N GLN A 27 -10.80 -6.02 -0.53
CA GLN A 27 -11.88 -5.03 -0.59
C GLN A 27 -12.00 -4.19 0.70
N GLU A 28 -11.78 -4.80 1.86
CA GLU A 28 -11.78 -4.09 3.15
C GLU A 28 -10.64 -3.07 3.23
N VAL A 29 -9.44 -3.48 2.80
CA VAL A 29 -8.26 -2.60 2.72
C VAL A 29 -8.54 -1.42 1.78
N ASP A 30 -9.09 -1.64 0.59
CA ASP A 30 -9.41 -0.58 -0.37
C ASP A 30 -10.45 0.42 0.15
N ASN A 31 -11.45 -0.07 0.88
CA ASN A 31 -12.47 0.79 1.50
C ASN A 31 -11.89 1.61 2.65
N TRP A 32 -10.99 1.01 3.43
CA TRP A 32 -10.28 1.70 4.49
C TRP A 32 -9.36 2.79 3.92
N VAL A 33 -8.57 2.48 2.88
CA VAL A 33 -7.69 3.43 2.17
C VAL A 33 -8.49 4.65 1.70
N ARG A 34 -9.59 4.43 0.96
CA ARG A 34 -10.43 5.53 0.44
C ARG A 34 -11.07 6.43 1.50
N SER A 35 -11.28 5.92 2.71
CA SER A 35 -11.85 6.73 3.80
C SER A 35 -10.77 7.49 4.57
N HIS A 36 -9.63 6.85 4.83
CA HIS A 36 -8.57 7.40 5.68
C HIS A 36 -7.62 8.31 4.91
N GLU A 37 -7.44 8.08 3.61
CA GLU A 37 -6.68 8.98 2.75
C GLU A 37 -7.28 10.39 2.74
N ARG A 38 -8.61 10.51 2.72
CA ARG A 38 -9.30 11.81 2.84
C ARG A 38 -9.08 12.49 4.19
N LEU A 39 -8.89 11.72 5.26
CA LEU A 39 -8.54 12.27 6.57
C LEU A 39 -7.11 12.82 6.55
N ALA A 40 -6.18 12.12 5.90
CA ALA A 40 -4.81 12.60 5.72
C ALA A 40 -4.75 13.84 4.82
N GLU A 41 -5.45 13.83 3.69
CA GLU A 41 -5.54 14.98 2.77
C GLU A 41 -6.13 16.23 3.44
N SER A 42 -7.12 16.06 4.33
CA SER A 42 -7.72 17.17 5.08
C SER A 42 -6.94 17.59 6.32
N GLY A 43 -5.80 16.94 6.61
CA GLY A 43 -4.97 17.22 7.80
C GLY A 43 -5.57 16.74 9.12
N LYS A 44 -6.68 15.98 9.09
CA LYS A 44 -7.30 15.35 10.27
C LYS A 44 -6.55 14.11 10.75
N MET A 45 -5.63 13.61 9.93
CA MET A 45 -4.73 12.49 10.20
C MET A 45 -3.35 12.86 9.62
N LYS A 46 -2.28 12.44 10.26
CA LYS A 46 -0.93 12.56 9.69
C LYS A 46 -0.75 11.58 8.54
N TRP A 47 0.03 11.97 7.53
CA TRP A 47 0.34 11.06 6.43
C TRP A 47 1.14 9.86 6.91
N SER A 48 2.04 10.05 7.89
CA SER A 48 2.80 8.95 8.51
C SER A 48 1.87 7.91 9.13
N ASP A 49 0.83 8.36 9.85
CA ASP A 49 -0.12 7.49 10.55
C ASP A 49 -0.99 6.72 9.55
N PHE A 50 -1.41 7.39 8.48
CA PHE A 50 -2.14 6.77 7.38
C PHE A 50 -1.34 5.63 6.73
N TYR A 51 -0.10 5.88 6.31
CA TYR A 51 0.70 4.85 5.65
C TYR A 51 1.16 3.72 6.60
N ALA A 52 1.38 4.02 7.88
CA ALA A 52 1.69 2.99 8.88
C ALA A 52 0.49 2.04 9.07
N GLN A 53 -0.72 2.58 9.27
CA GLN A 53 -1.94 1.77 9.37
C GLN A 53 -2.25 1.03 8.07
N TYR A 54 -1.95 1.63 6.91
CA TYR A 54 -2.08 0.94 5.63
C TYR A 54 -1.14 -0.27 5.56
N LEU A 55 0.12 -0.11 5.96
CA LEU A 55 1.09 -1.20 6.01
C LEU A 55 0.64 -2.33 6.94
N GLU A 56 0.13 -2.01 8.13
CA GLU A 56 -0.40 -3.02 9.07
C GLU A 56 -1.53 -3.84 8.42
N LYS A 57 -2.47 -3.17 7.75
CA LYS A 57 -3.60 -3.82 7.09
C LYS A 57 -3.18 -4.69 5.91
N VAL A 58 -2.24 -4.20 5.09
CA VAL A 58 -1.66 -4.96 3.98
C VAL A 58 -0.88 -6.18 4.48
N SER A 59 -0.14 -6.02 5.57
CA SER A 59 0.64 -7.12 6.16
C SER A 59 -0.24 -8.18 6.83
N ALA A 60 -1.42 -7.80 7.31
CA ALA A 60 -2.42 -8.72 7.84
C ALA A 60 -3.14 -9.53 6.73
N ALA A 61 -3.03 -9.12 5.45
CA ALA A 61 -3.59 -9.81 4.30
C ALA A 61 -2.51 -10.73 3.66
N PRO A 62 -2.61 -12.08 3.78
CA PRO A 62 -1.53 -13.00 3.43
C PRO A 62 -0.98 -12.86 2.00
N VAL A 63 -1.84 -12.53 1.02
CA VAL A 63 -1.48 -12.44 -0.40
C VAL A 63 -0.79 -11.13 -0.76
N ILE A 64 -1.04 -10.06 -0.01
CA ILE A 64 -0.45 -8.74 -0.28
C ILE A 64 0.86 -8.54 0.49
N SER A 65 1.05 -9.27 1.60
CA SER A 65 2.25 -9.18 2.46
C SER A 65 3.58 -9.52 1.76
N GLN A 66 3.55 -10.27 0.66
CA GLN A 66 4.74 -10.59 -0.15
C GLN A 66 4.92 -9.70 -1.38
N SER A 67 4.01 -8.73 -1.58
CA SER A 67 4.04 -7.85 -2.74
C SER A 67 5.04 -6.69 -2.55
N PRO A 68 5.73 -6.23 -3.62
CA PRO A 68 6.47 -4.97 -3.69
C PRO A 68 5.69 -3.75 -3.16
N VAL A 69 4.37 -3.84 -3.02
CA VAL A 69 3.53 -2.88 -2.31
C VAL A 69 4.02 -2.58 -0.90
N VAL A 70 4.48 -3.57 -0.13
CA VAL A 70 4.96 -3.37 1.26
C VAL A 70 6.15 -2.40 1.31
N GLU A 71 7.10 -2.58 0.40
CA GLU A 71 8.28 -1.72 0.30
C GLU A 71 7.89 -0.28 -0.08
N ARG A 72 6.91 -0.11 -0.98
CA ARG A 72 6.38 1.21 -1.35
C ARG A 72 5.70 1.91 -0.18
N LEU A 73 4.98 1.17 0.66
CA LEU A 73 4.42 1.73 1.89
C LEU A 73 5.53 2.17 2.85
N GLY A 74 6.62 1.41 2.97
CA GLY A 74 7.81 1.83 3.72
C GLY A 74 8.43 3.14 3.19
N ILE A 75 8.51 3.30 1.87
CA ILE A 75 8.96 4.54 1.23
C ILE A 75 8.01 5.70 1.57
N MET A 76 6.70 5.49 1.48
CA MET A 76 5.72 6.52 1.79
C MET A 76 5.69 6.92 3.27
N ILE A 77 5.91 5.98 4.20
CA ILE A 77 6.09 6.29 5.62
C ILE A 77 7.27 7.25 5.79
N THR A 78 8.40 6.94 5.15
CA THR A 78 9.61 7.78 5.22
C THR A 78 9.37 9.16 4.61
N ALA A 79 8.77 9.22 3.42
CA ALA A 79 8.44 10.48 2.75
C ALA A 79 7.49 11.35 3.59
N SER A 80 6.50 10.72 4.24
CA SER A 80 5.54 11.42 5.10
C SER A 80 6.20 12.01 6.34
N LEU A 81 7.10 11.25 6.98
CA LEU A 81 7.86 11.75 8.13
C LEU A 81 8.73 12.94 7.73
N PHE A 82 9.39 12.91 6.58
CA PHE A 82 10.17 14.06 6.10
C PHE A 82 9.29 15.26 5.75
N TYR A 83 8.11 15.04 5.17
CA TYR A 83 7.15 16.09 4.90
C TYR A 83 6.67 16.76 6.19
N GLU A 84 6.28 15.97 7.18
CA GLU A 84 5.81 16.45 8.48
C GLU A 84 6.90 17.13 9.31
N GLN A 85 8.17 16.76 9.10
CA GLN A 85 9.33 17.43 9.69
C GLN A 85 9.79 18.68 8.93
N GLY A 86 9.15 19.02 7.80
CA GLY A 86 9.54 20.14 6.95
C GLY A 86 10.84 19.92 6.16
N ARG A 87 11.34 18.67 6.09
CA ARG A 87 12.51 18.29 5.28
C ARG A 87 12.15 18.01 3.82
N LEU A 88 10.88 17.74 3.56
CA LEU A 88 10.30 17.56 2.25
C LEU A 88 9.16 18.58 2.11
N ASP A 89 9.11 19.31 1.02
CA ASP A 89 8.00 20.23 0.77
C ASP A 89 6.78 19.48 0.18
N ARG A 90 5.66 20.18 0.00
CA ARG A 90 4.44 19.59 -0.54
C ARG A 90 4.65 19.04 -1.94
N ALA A 91 5.37 19.77 -2.80
CA ALA A 91 5.62 19.38 -4.18
C ALA A 91 6.47 18.09 -4.26
N GLY A 92 7.50 18.00 -3.43
CA GLY A 92 8.33 16.81 -3.28
C GLY A 92 7.53 15.62 -2.78
N PHE A 93 6.72 15.79 -1.74
CA PHE A 93 5.85 14.75 -1.21
C PHE A 93 4.84 14.25 -2.26
N ASP A 94 4.11 15.15 -2.91
CA ASP A 94 3.13 14.81 -3.94
C ASP A 94 3.78 14.10 -5.15
N SER A 95 5.05 14.40 -5.45
CA SER A 95 5.82 13.73 -6.50
C SER A 95 6.07 12.25 -6.19
N VAL A 96 6.53 11.94 -4.97
CA VAL A 96 6.72 10.55 -4.51
C VAL A 96 5.39 9.81 -4.48
N GLN A 97 4.35 10.45 -3.91
CA GLN A 97 3.01 9.87 -3.82
C GLN A 97 2.44 9.54 -5.20
N ARG A 98 2.65 10.40 -6.20
CA ARG A 98 2.20 10.16 -7.58
C ARG A 98 2.83 8.90 -8.15
N ILE A 99 4.14 8.72 -8.00
CA ILE A 99 4.83 7.50 -8.48
C ILE A 99 4.25 6.27 -7.79
N VAL A 100 4.13 6.29 -6.46
CA VAL A 100 3.59 5.14 -5.72
C VAL A 100 2.15 4.81 -6.16
N ARG A 101 1.28 5.82 -6.33
CA ARG A 101 -0.10 5.63 -6.83
C ARG A 101 -0.13 5.06 -8.26
N THR A 102 0.74 5.52 -9.16
CA THR A 102 0.80 5.02 -10.55
C THR A 102 1.11 3.53 -10.62
N TYR A 103 1.92 3.02 -9.69
CA TYR A 103 2.36 1.62 -9.71
C TYR A 103 1.71 0.76 -8.62
N GLN A 104 0.73 1.27 -7.89
CA GLN A 104 0.14 0.61 -6.72
C GLN A 104 -0.43 -0.78 -7.02
N THR A 105 -0.92 -1.00 -8.24
CA THR A 105 -1.50 -2.27 -8.70
C THR A 105 -0.52 -3.15 -9.47
N ILE A 106 0.70 -2.67 -9.72
CA ILE A 106 1.72 -3.38 -10.49
C ILE A 106 2.69 -4.05 -9.52
N ASP A 107 2.76 -5.37 -9.59
CA ASP A 107 3.75 -6.20 -8.92
C ASP A 107 5.11 -6.13 -9.67
N ASP A 108 5.71 -4.94 -9.69
CA ASP A 108 6.97 -4.67 -10.38
C ASP A 108 7.98 -4.01 -9.42
N PRO A 109 9.09 -4.69 -9.09
CA PRO A 109 10.17 -4.14 -8.27
C PRO A 109 10.79 -2.85 -8.84
N ALA A 110 10.74 -2.62 -10.16
CA ALA A 110 11.27 -1.40 -10.76
C ALA A 110 10.52 -0.16 -10.27
N ALA A 111 9.23 -0.29 -9.94
CA ALA A 111 8.45 0.79 -9.35
C ALA A 111 8.97 1.22 -7.98
N ASN A 112 9.55 0.30 -7.20
CA ASN A 112 10.13 0.60 -5.89
C ASN A 112 11.39 1.46 -6.05
N MET A 113 12.20 1.17 -7.08
CA MET A 113 13.35 2.00 -7.43
C MET A 113 12.90 3.40 -7.87
N LEU A 114 11.87 3.53 -8.71
CA LEU A 114 11.33 4.83 -9.11
C LEU A 114 10.83 5.66 -7.93
N ALA A 115 10.16 5.02 -6.96
CA ALA A 115 9.69 5.69 -5.75
C ALA A 115 10.85 6.15 -4.85
N ARG A 116 11.90 5.33 -4.70
CA ARG A 116 13.13 5.71 -3.99
C ARG A 116 13.83 6.88 -4.67
N ASP A 117 14.02 6.81 -5.98
CA ASP A 117 14.67 7.88 -6.76
C ASP A 117 13.88 9.19 -6.67
N ALA A 118 12.55 9.11 -6.70
CA ALA A 118 11.71 10.27 -6.48
C ALA A 118 11.92 10.89 -5.09
N LEU A 119 12.00 10.07 -4.04
CA LEU A 119 12.26 10.55 -2.68
C LEU A 119 13.64 11.18 -2.56
N VAL A 120 14.68 10.53 -3.10
CA VAL A 120 16.05 11.05 -3.09
C VAL A 120 16.14 12.38 -3.82
N ARG A 121 15.56 12.48 -5.04
CA ARG A 121 15.51 13.74 -5.79
C ARG A 121 14.79 14.82 -4.99
N ALA A 122 13.65 14.50 -4.40
CA ALA A 122 12.87 15.49 -3.67
C ALA A 122 13.56 15.99 -2.39
N LEU A 123 14.41 15.17 -1.77
CA LEU A 123 15.27 15.59 -0.64
C LEU A 123 16.52 16.36 -1.08
N GLY A 124 17.02 16.11 -2.29
CA GLY A 124 18.19 16.78 -2.87
C GLY A 124 17.86 18.13 -3.51
N SER A 125 16.60 18.35 -3.88
CA SER A 125 16.09 19.67 -4.24
C SER A 125 16.12 20.54 -2.98
N GLU A 126 17.03 21.51 -2.91
CA GLU A 126 17.02 22.48 -1.80
C GLU A 126 15.61 23.10 -1.70
N PRO A 127 15.02 23.16 -0.49
CA PRO A 127 13.81 23.95 -0.31
C PRO A 127 14.21 25.40 -0.60
N ASN A 128 13.62 26.00 -1.63
CA ASN A 128 13.73 27.43 -1.91
C ASN A 128 13.45 28.18 -0.60
N ARG A 129 14.51 28.66 0.05
CA ARG A 129 14.46 29.49 1.26
C ARG A 129 14.31 30.95 0.88
#